data_AF-A0A448Z173-F1
#
_entry.id   AF-A0A448Z173-F1
#
_cell.length_a   1.000
_cell.length_b   1.000
_cell.length_c   1.000
_cell.angle_alpha   90.00
_cell.angle_beta   90.00
_cell.angle_gamma   90.00
#
_symmetry.space_group_name_H-M   'P 1'
#
loop_
_entity.id
_entity.type
_entity.pdbx_description
1 polymer ?
#
loop_
_entity_poly.entity_id
_entity_poly.type
_entity_poly.pdbx_seq_one_letter_code
_entity_poly.pdbx_strand_id
1 'polypeptide(L)'
;MRCQGVISWFRAFVAVSILTLAPSTVHSLQALFDNRVKIQPSPLIGGPEWLPVHCKVVLGDRYVFDFIPLNAASKQTIQRLTGLQAVPAIVRTIQKNQSQAEVRTDFTGKWDGDGDELTKTYVEKAVRFCEDYDRDLHLIKNNCWSFAFDLLVHISQDE
;
A
#
# COMPACT_ATOMS: atom_id res chain seq x y z
N MET A 1 32.60 -23.19 -32.85
CA MET A 1 31.13 -23.41 -32.83
C MET A 1 30.64 -23.26 -31.39
N ARG A 2 29.72 -22.33 -31.15
CA ARG A 2 29.20 -21.98 -29.82
C ARG A 2 28.01 -22.89 -29.47
N CYS A 3 28.05 -23.56 -28.32
CA CYS A 3 26.87 -24.16 -27.70
C CYS A 3 26.45 -23.28 -26.52
N GLN A 4 25.41 -22.47 -26.71
CA GLN A 4 24.66 -21.80 -25.66
C GLN A 4 23.22 -22.25 -25.78
N GLY A 5 22.59 -22.56 -24.65
CA GLY A 5 21.15 -22.42 -24.51
C GLY A 5 20.42 -23.66 -24.02
N VAL A 6 20.45 -23.91 -22.71
CA VAL A 6 19.35 -24.61 -22.04
C VAL A 6 19.22 -24.21 -20.55
N ILE A 7 19.11 -22.91 -20.22
CA ILE A 7 18.68 -22.52 -18.87
C ILE A 7 17.85 -21.23 -18.95
N SER A 8 16.60 -21.30 -19.44
CA SER A 8 15.65 -20.19 -19.26
C SER A 8 14.20 -20.61 -19.50
N TRP A 9 13.70 -21.59 -18.75
CA TRP A 9 12.26 -21.88 -18.73
C TRP A 9 11.64 -21.95 -17.31
N PHE A 10 12.46 -21.96 -16.24
CA PHE A 10 11.94 -22.12 -14.87
C PHE A 10 11.49 -20.85 -14.15
N ARG A 11 11.51 -19.67 -14.80
CA ARG A 11 11.09 -18.40 -14.17
C ARG A 11 9.63 -17.98 -14.44
N ALA A 12 8.89 -18.70 -15.27
CA ALA A 12 7.54 -18.30 -15.67
C ALA A 12 6.41 -18.82 -14.75
N PHE A 13 6.67 -19.81 -13.88
CA PHE A 13 5.59 -20.52 -13.18
C PHE A 13 5.25 -20.03 -11.76
N VAL A 14 6.09 -19.23 -11.11
CA VAL A 14 5.81 -18.77 -9.73
C VAL A 14 5.00 -17.46 -9.69
N ALA A 15 4.96 -16.70 -10.78
CA ALA A 15 4.29 -15.39 -10.80
C ALA A 15 2.77 -15.45 -11.06
N VAL A 16 2.22 -16.59 -11.49
CA VAL A 16 0.82 -16.66 -11.96
C VAL A 16 -0.18 -16.94 -10.82
N SER A 17 0.24 -17.57 -9.72
CA SER A 17 -0.70 -17.98 -8.65
C SER A 17 -0.99 -16.93 -7.59
N ILE A 18 -0.18 -15.87 -7.46
CA ILE A 18 -0.41 -14.78 -6.49
C ILE A 18 -1.25 -13.63 -7.12
N LEU A 19 -1.41 -13.62 -8.44
CA LEU A 19 -2.04 -12.53 -9.20
C LEU A 19 -3.54 -12.73 -9.48
N THR A 20 -4.23 -13.57 -8.71
CA THR A 20 -5.69 -13.78 -8.84
C THR A 20 -6.41 -13.61 -7.50
N LEU A 21 -6.03 -12.61 -6.70
CA LEU A 21 -7.02 -11.99 -5.83
C LEU A 21 -8.06 -11.35 -6.75
N ALA A 22 -9.13 -12.10 -7.01
CA ALA A 22 -10.21 -11.67 -7.87
C ALA A 22 -10.74 -10.30 -7.39
N PRO A 23 -11.06 -9.37 -8.30
CA PRO A 23 -11.62 -8.07 -7.94
C PRO A 23 -12.85 -8.18 -7.01
N SER A 24 -13.58 -9.30 -7.10
CA SER A 24 -14.76 -9.62 -6.27
C SER A 24 -14.47 -9.71 -4.77
N THR A 25 -13.29 -10.19 -4.36
CA THR A 25 -12.90 -10.26 -2.95
C THR A 25 -12.64 -8.87 -2.35
N VAL A 26 -12.11 -7.93 -3.15
CA VAL A 26 -11.86 -6.55 -2.72
C VAL A 26 -13.17 -5.77 -2.57
N HIS A 27 -14.14 -6.00 -3.47
CA HIS A 27 -15.48 -5.40 -3.39
C HIS A 27 -16.25 -5.85 -2.14
N SER A 28 -16.10 -7.10 -1.71
CA SER A 28 -16.82 -7.64 -0.56
C SER A 28 -16.35 -7.03 0.77
N LEU A 29 -15.06 -6.71 0.90
CA LEU A 29 -14.51 -6.04 2.09
C LEU A 29 -14.88 -4.56 2.15
N GLN A 30 -14.98 -3.87 1.01
CA GLN A 30 -15.44 -2.48 0.98
C GLN A 30 -16.90 -2.30 1.46
N ALA A 31 -17.74 -3.32 1.25
CA ALA A 31 -19.14 -3.29 1.70
C ALA A 31 -19.29 -3.27 3.23
N LEU A 32 -18.28 -3.70 3.98
CA LEU A 32 -18.30 -3.69 5.46
C LEU A 32 -18.05 -2.29 6.06
N PHE A 33 -17.55 -1.34 5.28
CA PHE A 33 -17.09 -0.04 5.79
C PHE A 33 -17.92 1.15 5.28
N ASP A 34 -19.21 0.96 4.96
CA ASP A 34 -20.13 2.03 4.55
C ASP A 34 -19.59 2.97 3.44
N ASN A 35 -18.77 2.46 2.52
CA ASN A 35 -18.04 3.24 1.50
C ASN A 35 -17.02 4.26 2.05
N ARG A 36 -16.81 4.34 3.36
CA ARG A 36 -15.87 5.25 4.03
C ARG A 36 -14.43 4.81 3.84
N VAL A 37 -14.22 3.51 3.67
CA VAL A 37 -12.90 2.93 3.48
C VAL A 37 -12.79 2.23 2.15
N LYS A 38 -11.75 2.56 1.38
CA LYS A 38 -11.52 2.02 0.05
C LYS A 38 -10.07 1.55 -0.08
N ILE A 39 -9.87 0.30 -0.48
CA ILE A 39 -8.60 -0.13 -1.04
C ILE A 39 -8.54 0.35 -2.49
N GLN A 40 -7.54 1.18 -2.82
CA GLN A 40 -7.35 1.69 -4.16
C GLN A 40 -6.06 1.09 -4.77
N PRO A 41 -6.19 0.29 -5.85
CA PRO A 41 -5.07 -0.07 -6.71
C PRO A 41 -4.31 1.14 -7.22
N SER A 42 -2.98 1.10 -7.18
CA SER A 42 -2.12 2.14 -7.75
C SER A 42 -0.74 1.57 -8.12
N PRO A 43 -0.03 2.16 -9.10
CA PRO A 43 1.35 1.76 -9.38
C PRO A 43 2.24 2.03 -8.16
N LEU A 44 3.21 1.14 -7.93
CA LEU A 44 4.21 1.33 -6.88
C LEU A 44 5.16 2.46 -7.29
N ILE A 45 5.35 3.45 -6.41
CA ILE A 45 6.31 4.52 -6.66
C ILE A 45 7.72 3.92 -6.70
N GLY A 46 8.45 4.19 -7.78
CA GLY A 46 9.79 3.63 -8.03
C GLY A 46 9.78 2.17 -8.49
N GLY A 47 8.62 1.52 -8.61
CA GLY A 47 8.49 0.20 -9.21
C GLY A 47 8.39 0.27 -10.74
N PRO A 48 8.83 -0.77 -11.46
CA PRO A 48 8.53 -0.87 -12.89
C PRO A 48 7.02 -1.11 -13.13
N GLU A 49 6.51 -0.68 -14.28
CA GLU A 49 5.08 -0.76 -14.62
C GLU A 49 4.50 -2.18 -14.65
N TRP A 50 5.36 -3.19 -14.86
CA TRP A 50 4.98 -4.60 -14.86
C TRP A 50 4.84 -5.21 -13.45
N LEU A 51 5.24 -4.48 -12.41
CA LEU A 51 5.22 -4.98 -11.03
C LEU A 51 3.78 -5.13 -10.52
N PRO A 52 3.46 -6.19 -9.74
CA PRO A 52 2.11 -6.42 -9.23
C PRO A 52 1.48 -5.19 -8.59
N VAL A 53 0.17 -5.09 -8.78
CA VAL A 53 -0.68 -3.96 -8.39
C VAL A 53 -0.51 -3.64 -6.90
N HIS A 54 0.23 -2.58 -6.62
CA HIS A 54 0.32 -1.97 -5.30
C HIS A 54 -1.04 -1.37 -4.91
N CYS A 55 -1.30 -1.24 -3.62
CA CYS A 55 -2.55 -0.68 -3.13
C CYS A 55 -2.32 0.32 -1.99
N LYS A 56 -3.23 1.27 -1.89
CA LYS A 56 -3.30 2.23 -0.79
C LYS A 56 -4.69 2.22 -0.17
N VAL A 57 -4.78 2.59 1.10
CA VAL A 57 -6.06 2.69 1.81
C VAL A 57 -6.51 4.14 1.77
N VAL A 58 -7.77 4.37 1.41
CA VAL A 58 -8.38 5.71 1.35
C VAL A 58 -9.52 5.77 2.36
N LEU A 59 -9.45 6.71 3.31
CA LEU A 59 -10.49 7.00 4.30
C LEU A 59 -11.20 8.32 3.98
N GLY A 60 -12.53 8.28 3.92
CA GLY A 60 -13.40 9.45 3.70
C GLY A 60 -13.06 10.25 2.45
N ASP A 61 -12.51 9.60 1.42
CA ASP A 61 -12.01 10.18 0.15
C ASP A 61 -10.89 11.24 0.28
N ARG A 62 -10.50 11.59 1.51
CA ARG A 62 -9.55 12.66 1.81
C ARG A 62 -8.22 12.15 2.32
N TYR A 63 -8.22 11.06 3.09
CA TYR A 63 -7.02 10.55 3.72
C TYR A 63 -6.53 9.32 2.98
N VAL A 64 -5.24 9.29 2.64
CA VAL A 64 -4.63 8.18 1.92
C VAL A 64 -3.45 7.67 2.73
N PHE A 65 -3.42 6.37 2.99
CA PHE A 65 -2.34 5.66 3.66
C PHE A 65 -1.68 4.73 2.64
N ASP A 66 -0.39 4.97 2.38
CA ASP A 66 0.31 4.41 1.24
C ASP A 66 1.67 3.86 1.67
N PHE A 67 1.77 2.53 1.78
CA PHE A 67 3.00 1.84 2.20
C PHE A 67 3.98 1.69 1.04
N ILE A 68 5.04 2.49 1.04
CA ILE A 68 5.97 2.65 -0.09
C ILE A 68 7.42 2.51 0.36
N PRO A 69 8.38 2.30 -0.56
CA PRO A 69 9.80 2.29 -0.19
C PRO A 69 10.25 3.67 0.35
N LEU A 70 11.07 3.68 1.40
CA LEU A 70 11.60 4.90 2.03
C LEU A 70 12.30 5.82 1.01
N ASN A 71 13.06 5.24 0.09
CA ASN A 71 13.82 5.95 -0.94
C ASN A 71 13.41 5.46 -2.34
N ALA A 72 12.12 5.54 -2.67
CA ALA A 72 11.52 4.93 -3.86
C ALA A 72 12.24 5.27 -5.18
N ALA A 73 12.71 6.52 -5.35
CA ALA A 73 13.39 6.95 -6.57
C ALA A 73 14.89 6.59 -6.62
N SER A 74 15.45 6.04 -5.54
CA SER A 74 16.89 5.73 -5.52
C SER A 74 17.22 4.52 -6.40
N LYS A 75 18.35 4.59 -7.11
CA LYS A 75 18.84 3.49 -7.96
C LYS A 75 18.97 2.18 -7.16
N GLN A 76 19.44 2.27 -5.91
CA GLN A 76 19.61 1.11 -5.04
C GLN A 76 18.27 0.45 -4.70
N THR A 77 17.25 1.24 -4.37
CA THR A 77 15.90 0.74 -4.11
C THR A 77 15.33 0.04 -5.34
N ILE A 78 15.43 0.68 -6.52
CA ILE A 78 14.95 0.11 -7.79
C ILE A 78 15.66 -1.22 -8.10
N GLN A 79 16.99 -1.27 -7.95
CA GLN A 79 17.77 -2.50 -8.15
C GLN A 79 17.34 -3.62 -7.20
N ARG A 80 17.08 -3.32 -5.93
CA ARG A 80 16.59 -4.30 -4.96
C ARG A 80 15.19 -4.77 -5.31
N LEU A 81 14.28 -3.86 -5.64
CA LEU A 81 12.89 -4.19 -6.03
C LEU A 81 12.85 -5.05 -7.30
N THR A 82 13.58 -4.66 -8.34
CA THR A 82 13.69 -5.45 -9.59
C THR A 82 14.38 -6.80 -9.37
N GLY A 83 15.29 -6.88 -8.40
CA GLY A 83 15.87 -8.13 -7.90
C GLY A 83 14.98 -8.93 -6.95
N LEU A 84 13.73 -8.49 -6.73
CA LEU A 84 12.75 -9.08 -5.81
C LEU A 84 13.22 -9.19 -4.35
N GLN A 85 14.11 -8.28 -3.94
CA GLN A 85 14.62 -8.19 -2.58
C GLN A 85 13.75 -7.28 -1.72
N ALA A 86 13.81 -7.49 -0.41
CA ALA A 86 13.23 -6.59 0.59
C ALA A 86 13.86 -5.18 0.47
N VAL A 87 13.09 -4.13 0.75
CA VAL A 87 13.60 -2.76 0.89
C VAL A 87 12.98 -2.06 2.10
N PRO A 88 13.71 -1.16 2.79
CA PRO A 88 13.13 -0.31 3.80
C PRO A 88 11.94 0.47 3.25
N ALA A 89 10.89 0.58 4.05
CA ALA A 89 9.63 1.17 3.66
C ALA A 89 9.11 2.12 4.72
N ILE A 90 8.18 2.97 4.30
CA ILE A 90 7.48 3.94 5.12
C ILE A 90 6.00 3.91 4.76
N VAL A 91 5.15 4.27 5.71
CA VAL A 91 3.77 4.62 5.40
C VAL A 91 3.70 6.11 5.14
N ARG A 92 3.32 6.48 3.92
CA ARG A 92 3.04 7.86 3.55
C ARG A 92 1.57 8.16 3.80
N THR A 93 1.31 9.19 4.60
CA THR A 93 -0.06 9.67 4.84
C THR A 93 -0.30 10.96 4.06
N ILE A 94 -1.34 10.98 3.23
CA ILE A 94 -1.67 12.13 2.38
C ILE A 94 -3.07 12.61 2.76
N GLN A 95 -3.19 13.90 3.07
CA GLN A 95 -4.48 14.56 3.22
C GLN A 95 -4.75 15.39 1.96
N LYS A 96 -5.80 15.03 1.23
CA LYS A 96 -6.28 15.79 0.08
C LYS A 96 -7.15 16.94 0.57
N ASN A 97 -6.59 18.15 0.64
CA ASN A 97 -7.42 19.35 0.67
C ASN A 97 -7.87 19.68 -0.75
N GLN A 98 -9.08 20.23 -0.93
CA GLN A 98 -9.73 20.48 -2.22
C GLN A 98 -8.92 21.35 -3.21
N SER A 99 -7.77 21.90 -2.81
CA SER A 99 -6.90 22.73 -3.66
C SER A 99 -5.42 22.32 -3.69
N GLN A 100 -4.89 21.56 -2.72
CA GLN A 100 -3.49 21.09 -2.73
C GLN A 100 -3.36 19.77 -1.93
N ALA A 101 -2.74 18.74 -2.52
CA ALA A 101 -2.39 17.52 -1.81
C ALA A 101 -1.08 17.74 -1.04
N GLU A 102 -1.16 17.91 0.28
CA GLU A 102 0.03 17.94 1.14
C GLU A 102 0.43 16.49 1.48
N VAL A 103 1.66 16.14 1.16
CA VAL A 103 2.30 14.90 1.62
C VAL A 103 2.89 15.17 2.99
N ARG A 104 2.38 14.52 4.04
CA ARG A 104 2.94 14.61 5.39
C ARG A 104 3.53 13.27 5.78
N THR A 105 4.80 13.27 6.14
CA THR A 105 5.47 12.11 6.74
C THR A 105 5.30 12.08 8.26
N ASP A 106 5.00 13.23 8.87
CA ASP A 106 4.79 13.39 10.31
C ASP A 106 3.37 13.93 10.53
N PHE A 107 2.47 13.10 11.06
CA PHE A 107 1.07 13.47 11.26
C PHE A 107 0.84 14.11 12.63
N THR A 108 1.54 15.22 12.94
CA THR A 108 1.35 15.99 14.19
C THR A 108 0.29 17.09 14.06
N GLY A 109 -0.45 17.11 12.95
CA GLY A 109 -1.37 18.18 12.58
C GLY A 109 -2.71 18.12 13.30
N LYS A 110 -3.17 19.28 13.79
CA LYS A 110 -4.52 19.51 14.30
C LYS A 110 -5.56 19.23 13.20
N TRP A 111 -6.60 18.45 13.54
CA TRP A 111 -7.64 18.00 12.62
C TRP A 111 -8.65 19.11 12.29
N ASP A 112 -8.41 19.89 11.24
CA ASP A 112 -9.28 21.03 10.86
C ASP A 112 -10.44 20.65 9.91
N GLY A 113 -10.78 19.35 9.80
CA GLY A 113 -11.74 18.85 8.81
C GLY A 113 -13.18 18.70 9.29
N ASP A 114 -14.11 19.26 8.50
CA ASP A 114 -15.56 18.96 8.45
C ASP A 114 -15.79 17.52 7.94
N GLY A 115 -15.35 16.54 8.73
CA GLY A 115 -15.63 15.12 8.55
C GLY A 115 -16.46 14.64 9.73
N ASP A 116 -17.33 13.66 9.51
CA ASP A 116 -18.09 13.08 10.61
C ASP A 116 -17.17 12.41 11.65
N GLU A 117 -17.68 12.31 12.87
CA GLU A 117 -16.96 11.85 14.06
C GLU A 117 -16.39 10.42 13.89
N LEU A 118 -17.12 9.57 13.17
CA LEU A 118 -16.67 8.21 12.86
C LEU A 118 -15.45 8.21 11.95
N THR A 119 -15.44 9.04 10.90
CA THR A 119 -14.27 9.16 10.00
C THR A 119 -13.07 9.68 10.76
N LYS A 120 -13.24 10.66 11.66
CA LYS A 120 -12.15 11.14 12.52
C LYS A 120 -11.55 10.01 13.36
N THR A 121 -12.41 9.22 14.00
CA THR A 121 -12.00 8.05 14.80
C THR A 121 -11.20 7.05 13.97
N TYR A 122 -11.66 6.69 12.76
CA TYR A 122 -10.93 5.76 11.89
C TYR A 122 -9.58 6.30 11.45
N VAL A 123 -9.51 7.60 11.15
CA VAL A 123 -8.27 8.22 10.71
C VAL A 123 -7.26 8.29 11.87
N GLU A 124 -7.70 8.60 13.09
CA GLU A 124 -6.83 8.58 14.28
C GLU A 124 -6.28 7.18 14.58
N LYS A 125 -7.15 6.15 14.54
CA LYS A 125 -6.72 4.75 14.66
C LYS A 125 -5.72 4.37 13.56
N ALA A 126 -5.98 4.78 12.33
CA ALA A 126 -5.09 4.53 11.20
C ALA A 126 -3.72 5.19 11.36
N VAL A 127 -3.67 6.43 11.82
CA VAL A 127 -2.40 7.13 12.07
C VAL A 127 -1.58 6.41 13.13
N ARG A 128 -2.18 6.06 14.28
CA ARG A 128 -1.48 5.31 15.34
C ARG A 128 -0.93 3.99 14.84
N PHE A 129 -1.73 3.22 14.10
CA PHE A 129 -1.26 1.98 13.47
C PHE A 129 -0.03 2.22 12.58
N CYS A 130 -0.04 3.30 11.80
CA CYS A 130 1.06 3.60 10.87
C CYS A 130 2.33 4.09 11.56
N GLU A 131 2.22 4.76 12.71
CA GLU A 131 3.36 5.17 13.54
C GLU A 131 4.13 3.96 14.07
N ASP A 132 3.42 2.89 14.44
CA ASP A 132 4.00 1.64 14.93
C ASP A 132 4.36 0.63 13.81
N TYR A 133 3.95 0.90 12.56
CA TYR A 133 4.15 -0.03 11.45
C TYR A 133 5.56 0.07 10.85
N ASP A 134 6.51 -0.63 11.47
CA ASP A 134 7.90 -0.72 11.02
C ASP A 134 8.18 -2.08 10.35
N ARG A 135 7.94 -2.16 9.04
CA ARG A 135 8.25 -3.36 8.22
C ARG A 135 8.90 -2.97 6.90
N ASP A 136 9.79 -3.84 6.42
CA ASP A 136 10.31 -3.76 5.05
C ASP A 136 9.22 -4.08 4.02
N LEU A 137 9.29 -3.45 2.85
CA LEU A 137 8.47 -3.80 1.69
C LEU A 137 9.05 -5.03 0.98
N HIS A 138 8.19 -6.01 0.72
CA HIS A 138 8.52 -7.27 0.07
C HIS A 138 7.55 -7.54 -1.08
N LEU A 139 8.04 -7.40 -2.32
CA LEU A 139 7.22 -7.60 -3.53
C LEU A 139 6.69 -9.02 -3.69
N ILE A 140 7.52 -10.03 -3.42
CA ILE A 140 7.11 -11.44 -3.51
C ILE A 140 6.01 -11.76 -2.50
N LYS A 141 6.09 -11.17 -1.30
CA LYS A 141 5.10 -11.37 -0.24
C LYS A 141 3.84 -10.50 -0.44
N ASN A 142 3.89 -9.56 -1.40
CA ASN A 142 2.83 -8.60 -1.66
C ASN A 142 2.33 -7.89 -0.40
N ASN A 143 3.25 -7.52 0.51
CA ASN A 143 2.89 -7.10 1.85
C ASN A 143 2.29 -5.68 1.94
N CYS A 144 2.14 -4.97 0.82
CA CYS A 144 1.29 -3.79 0.75
C CYS A 144 -0.21 -4.14 0.88
N TRP A 145 -0.63 -5.32 0.39
CA TRP A 145 -1.97 -5.83 0.63
C TRP A 145 -2.16 -6.28 2.07
N SER A 146 -1.17 -6.97 2.64
CA SER A 146 -1.18 -7.32 4.06
C SER A 146 -1.28 -6.08 4.94
N PHE A 147 -0.48 -5.04 4.66
CA PHE A 147 -0.60 -3.74 5.31
C PHE A 147 -2.03 -3.19 5.22
N ALA A 148 -2.63 -3.18 4.03
CA ALA A 148 -3.99 -2.68 3.84
C ALA A 148 -5.01 -3.47 4.67
N PHE A 149 -4.93 -4.80 4.69
CA PHE A 149 -5.84 -5.63 5.49
C PHE A 149 -5.62 -5.47 6.99
N ASP A 150 -4.37 -5.45 7.45
CA ASP A 150 -4.03 -5.26 8.87
C ASP A 150 -4.56 -3.90 9.37
N LEU A 151 -4.40 -2.85 8.55
CA LEU A 151 -4.95 -1.52 8.83
C LEU A 151 -6.48 -1.54 8.91
N LEU A 152 -7.16 -2.19 7.95
CA LEU A 152 -8.62 -2.32 7.97
C LEU A 152 -9.13 -3.04 9.23
N VAL A 153 -8.48 -4.13 9.60
CA VAL A 153 -8.82 -4.86 10.82
C VAL A 153 -8.64 -3.95 12.04
N HIS A 154 -7.52 -3.25 12.14
CA HIS A 154 -7.23 -2.36 13.26
C HIS A 154 -8.27 -1.24 13.42
N ILE A 155 -8.66 -0.57 12.34
CA ILE A 155 -9.66 0.52 12.42
C ILE A 155 -11.08 0.00 12.69
N SER A 156 -11.37 -1.26 12.35
CA SER A 156 -12.70 -1.88 12.53
C SER A 156 -12.97 -2.41 13.94
N GLN A 157 -11.93 -2.55 14.78
CA GLN A 157 -12.09 -2.99 16.15
C GLN A 157 -12.74 -1.87 16.97
N ASP A 158 -13.96 -2.09 17.46
CA ASP A 158 -14.57 -1.26 18.50
C ASP A 158 -13.77 -1.43 19.81
N GLU A 159 -13.51 -0.33 20.52
CA GLU A 159 -12.91 -0.39 21.88
C GLU A 159 -13.90 -0.93 22.90
#